data_AF-A0A8T3TRW6-F1
#
_entry.id   AF-A0A8T3TRW6-F1
#
_cell.length_a   1.000
_cell.length_b   1.000
_cell.length_c   1.000
_cell.angle_alpha   90.00
_cell.angle_beta   90.00
_cell.angle_gamma   90.00
#
_symmetry.space_group_name_H-M   'P 1'
#
loop_
_entity.id
_entity.type
_entity.pdbx_description
1 polymer ?
#
loop_
_entity_poly.entity_id
_entity_poly.type
_entity_poly.pdbx_seq_one_letter_code
_entity_poly.pdbx_strand_id
1 'polypeptide(L)' 'MSTKRSASGRRSLHLTMLGPPLVALDGATVVVDTRKATAMLAYLSLDGPVVARSTLASLLWPEYDD' A
#
# COMPACT_ATOMS: atom_id res chain seq x y z
N MET A 1 19.79 3.59 -15.63
CA MET A 1 18.50 4.09 -16.16
C MET A 1 17.82 4.85 -15.02
N SER A 2 18.13 6.14 -14.89
CA SER A 2 17.75 6.96 -13.71
C SER A 2 16.26 7.31 -13.75
N THR A 3 15.50 6.75 -12.82
CA THR A 3 14.13 7.18 -12.55
C THR A 3 14.18 8.59 -11.99
N LYS A 4 13.80 9.55 -12.83
CA LYS A 4 13.71 10.97 -12.52
C LYS A 4 12.71 11.13 -11.36
N ARG A 5 13.19 11.23 -10.11
CA ARG A 5 12.34 11.63 -8.98
C ARG A 5 11.93 13.07 -9.25
N SER A 6 10.75 13.24 -9.85
CA SER A 6 10.06 14.52 -9.92
C SER A 6 9.98 15.10 -8.51
N ALA A 7 10.20 16.40 -8.37
CA ALA A 7 10.08 17.13 -7.11
C ALA A 7 8.60 17.15 -6.67
N SER A 8 8.10 16.02 -6.14
CA SER A 8 6.85 15.99 -5.39
C SER A 8 7.12 16.60 -4.02
N GLY A 9 6.32 17.59 -3.64
CA GLY A 9 6.25 18.02 -2.24
C GLY A 9 6.07 16.79 -1.34
N ARG A 10 6.74 16.80 -0.18
CA ARG A 10 6.66 15.69 0.78
C ARG A 10 5.20 15.54 1.21
N ARG A 11 4.54 14.49 0.71
CA ARG A 11 3.26 14.02 1.24
C ARG A 11 3.51 13.03 2.36
N SER A 12 2.62 13.03 3.34
CA SER A 12 2.67 12.13 4.49
C SER A 12 1.50 11.14 4.42
N LEU A 13 1.82 9.84 4.46
CA LEU A 13 0.83 8.77 4.54
C LEU A 13 0.90 8.17 5.95
N HIS A 14 -0.21 8.21 6.67
CA HIS A 14 -0.34 7.59 7.99
C HIS A 14 -1.28 6.39 7.90
N LEU A 15 -0.83 5.27 8.45
CA LEU A 15 -1.53 3.99 8.42
C LEU A 15 -1.67 3.47 9.85
N THR A 16 -2.90 3.19 10.27
CA THR A 16 -3.19 2.55 11.56
C THR A 16 -3.82 1.19 11.29
N MET A 17 -3.10 0.12 11.65
CA MET A 17 -3.48 -1.26 11.33
C MET A 17 -3.82 -2.10 12.57
N LEU A 18 -3.62 -1.55 13.77
CA LEU A 18 -3.96 -2.21 15.04
C LEU A 18 -5.39 -1.83 15.44
N GLY A 19 -6.35 -2.57 14.90
CA GLY A 19 -7.78 -2.27 14.96
C GLY A 19 -8.38 -2.18 13.55
N PRO A 20 -9.55 -1.54 13.38
CA PRO A 20 -10.07 -1.24 12.06
C PRO A 20 -9.05 -0.40 11.28
N PRO A 21 -8.72 -0.77 10.02
CA PRO A 21 -7.69 -0.08 9.28
C PRO A 21 -8.10 1.35 8.95
N LEU A 22 -7.24 2.32 9.26
CA LEU A 22 -7.41 3.73 8.94
C LEU A 22 -6.25 4.22 8.07
N VAL A 23 -6.58 4.99 7.04
CA VAL A 23 -5.63 5.57 6.09
C VAL A 23 -5.84 7.07 6.06
N ALA A 24 -4.77 7.83 6.27
CA ALA A 24 -4.79 9.28 6.17
C ALA A 24 -3.67 9.81 5.27
N LEU A 25 -4.02 10.69 4.33
CA LEU A 25 -3.09 11.40 3.48
C LEU A 25 -3.09 12.87 3.89
N ASP A 26 -1.94 13.37 4.33
CA ASP A 26 -1.79 14.76 4.78
C ASP A 26 -2.82 15.15 5.85
N GLY A 27 -3.13 14.20 6.76
CA GLY A 27 -4.08 14.35 7.85
C GLY A 27 -5.56 14.10 7.49
N ALA A 28 -5.91 14.02 6.20
CA ALA A 28 -7.27 13.73 5.76
C ALA A 28 -7.49 12.21 5.63
N THR A 29 -8.58 11.70 6.23
CA THR A 29 -8.95 10.28 6.09
C THR A 29 -9.32 9.97 4.65
N VAL A 30 -8.78 8.87 4.12
CA VAL A 30 -9.05 8.38 2.77
C VAL A 30 -9.77 7.04 2.87
N VAL A 31 -10.90 6.91 2.19
CA VAL A 31 -11.60 5.63 2.04
C VAL A 31 -10.87 4.82 0.98
N VAL A 32 -10.59 3.56 1.30
CA VAL A 32 -10.02 2.60 0.37
C VAL A 32 -11.13 1.63 -0.03
N ASP A 33 -11.44 1.63 -1.32
CA ASP A 33 -12.68 1.03 -1.84
C ASP A 33 -12.75 -0.50 -1.69
N THR A 34 -11.62 -1.14 -1.40
CA THR A 34 -11.58 -2.60 -1.22
C THR A 34 -10.67 -3.02 -0.07
N ARG A 35 -11.09 -4.09 0.61
CA ARG A 35 -10.26 -4.79 1.62
C ARG A 35 -8.91 -5.23 1.05
N LYS A 36 -8.83 -5.62 -0.22
CA LYS A 36 -7.58 -6.05 -0.87
C LYS A 36 -6.62 -4.86 -1.08
N ALA A 37 -7.13 -3.69 -1.47
CA ALA A 37 -6.32 -2.48 -1.56
C ALA A 37 -5.80 -2.03 -0.18
N THR A 38 -6.62 -2.13 0.86
CA THR A 38 -6.17 -1.88 2.24
C THR A 38 -5.07 -2.86 2.68
N ALA A 39 -5.23 -4.15 2.39
CA ALA A 39 -4.23 -5.18 2.69
C ALA A 39 -2.92 -4.93 1.93
N MET A 40 -2.99 -4.49 0.68
CA MET A 40 -1.81 -4.11 -0.11
C MET A 40 -1.09 -2.91 0.50
N LEU A 41 -1.81 -1.89 0.96
CA LEU A 41 -1.20 -0.74 1.67
C LEU A 41 -0.54 -1.17 2.98
N ALA A 42 -1.19 -2.02 3.77
CA ALA A 42 -0.62 -2.57 5.00
C ALA A 42 0.68 -3.32 4.71
N TYR A 43 0.69 -4.16 3.68
CA TYR A 43 1.88 -4.93 3.32
C TYR A 43 3.02 -4.03 2.83
N LEU A 44 2.73 -3.08 1.94
CA LEU A 44 3.74 -2.16 1.39
C LEU A 44 4.25 -1.13 2.41
N SER A 45 3.56 -0.98 3.55
CA SER A 45 4.01 -0.12 4.66
C SER A 45 5.12 -0.72 5.51
N LEU A 46 5.30 -2.04 5.42
CA LEU A 46 6.39 -2.72 6.11
C LEU A 46 7.71 -2.34 5.43
N ASP A 47 8.73 -2.02 6.22
CA ASP A 47 10.07 -1.81 5.70
C ASP A 47 10.57 -3.09 5.02
N GLY A 48 10.84 -3.01 3.73
CA GLY A 48 11.17 -4.20 2.94
C GLY A 48 11.67 -3.88 1.52
N PRO A 49 12.22 -4.90 0.83
CA PRO A 49 12.63 -4.77 -0.56
C PRO A 49 11.44 -4.48 -1.47
N VAL A 50 11.74 -4.05 -2.71
CA VAL A 50 10.71 -3.95 -3.76
C VAL A 50 10.01 -5.30 -3.93
N VAL A 51 8.69 -5.29 -3.81
CA VAL A 51 7.85 -6.49 -3.87
C VAL A 51 7.39 -6.71 -5.31
N ALA A 52 7.56 -7.93 -5.83
CA ALA A 52 7.03 -8.29 -7.14
C ALA A 52 5.49 -8.33 -7.12
N ARG A 53 4.86 -7.90 -8.22
CA ARG A 53 3.40 -7.92 -8.33
C ARG A 53 2.83 -9.34 -8.21
N SER A 54 3.53 -10.36 -8.71
CA SER A 54 3.15 -11.76 -8.57
C SER A 54 3.10 -12.20 -7.11
N THR A 55 4.09 -11.82 -6.29
CA THR A 55 4.09 -12.11 -4.85
C THR A 55 2.87 -11.51 -4.14
N LEU A 56 2.51 -10.27 -4.47
CA LEU A 56 1.28 -9.67 -3.95
C LEU A 56 0.02 -10.38 -4.45
N ALA A 57 0.02 -10.84 -5.70
CA ALA A 57 -1.08 -11.60 -6.28
C ALA A 57 -1.30 -12.92 -5.53
N SER A 58 -0.26 -13.73 -5.37
CA SER A 58 -0.32 -15.00 -4.63
C SER A 58 -0.76 -14.81 -3.17
N LEU A 59 -0.31 -13.74 -2.51
CA LEU A 59 -0.65 -13.46 -1.11
C LEU A 59 -2.09 -12.96 -0.95
N LEU A 60 -2.51 -12.02 -1.80
CA LEU A 60 -3.76 -11.30 -1.63
C LEU A 60 -4.90 -11.91 -2.44
N TRP A 61 -4.66 -12.63 -3.53
CA TRP A 61 -5.66 -13.26 -4.41
C TRP A 61 -5.24 -14.70 -4.79
N PRO A 62 -5.05 -15.60 -3.81
CA PRO A 62 -4.65 -16.99 -4.09
C PRO A 62 -5.63 -17.74 -5.00
N GLU A 63 -6.89 -17.30 -5.05
CA GLU A 63 -7.92 -17.85 -5.92
C GLU A 63 -7.74 -17.53 -7.42
N TYR A 64 -6.78 -16.67 -7.77
CA TYR A 64 -6.46 -16.25 -9.14
C TYR A 64 -5.01 -16.54 -9.55
N ASP A 65 -4.25 -17.25 -8.72
CA ASP A 65 -2.87 -17.67 -9.01
C ASP A 65 -2.94 -19.03 -9.72
N ASP A 66 -2.93 -19.02 -11.05
CA ASP A 66 -2.92 -20.23 -11.92
C ASP A 66 -1.55 -20.93 -11.95
#